data_AF-A0A1V5C0K7-F1
#
_entry.id   AF-A0A1V5C0K7-F1
#
_cell.length_a   1.000
_cell.length_b   1.000
_cell.length_c   1.000
_cell.angle_alpha   90.00
_cell.angle_beta   90.00
_cell.angle_gamma   90.00
#
_symmetry.space_group_name_H-M   'P 1'
#
loop_
_entity.id
_entity.type
_entity.pdbx_description
1 polymer ?
#
loop_
_entity_poly.entity_id
_entity_poly.type
_entity_poly.pdbx_seq_one_letter_code
_entity_poly.pdbx_strand_id
1 'polypeptide(L)' 'MIDLGVMKRVAFSVAPADGSEEAKAVSDYVTAAGGGKGVVRELAEFILKAQGKWDKYIEQFQ' A
#
# COMPACT_ATOMS: atom_id res chain seq x y z
N MET A 1 14.86 11.71 -5.25
CA MET A 1 13.86 10.64 -5.49
C MET A 1 12.59 11.27 -6.05
N ILE A 2 12.05 10.71 -7.14
CA ILE A 2 10.99 11.35 -7.94
C ILE A 2 9.63 11.32 -7.21
N ASP A 3 9.39 10.29 -6.39
CA ASP A 3 8.07 9.98 -5.85
C ASP A 3 7.67 10.86 -4.65
N LEU A 4 8.66 11.38 -3.91
CA LEU A 4 8.44 12.18 -2.68
C LEU A 4 7.49 13.36 -2.88
N GLY A 5 7.57 14.02 -4.04
CA GLY A 5 6.71 15.15 -4.34
C GLY A 5 5.24 14.76 -4.45
N VAL A 6 4.94 13.56 -4.98
CA VAL A 6 3.56 13.05 -5.06
C VAL A 6 3.12 12.51 -3.71
N MET A 7 3.98 11.75 -3.01
CA MET A 7 3.66 11.18 -1.69
C MET A 7 3.21 12.24 -0.69
N LYS A 8 3.87 13.41 -0.66
CA LYS A 8 3.51 14.52 0.24
C LYS A 8 2.20 15.25 -0.11
N ARG A 9 1.62 15.00 -1.28
CA ARG A 9 0.42 15.71 -1.77
C ARG A 9 -0.83 14.84 -1.76
N VAL A 10 -0.67 13.52 -1.77
CA VAL A 10 -1.81 12.60 -1.73
C VAL A 10 -2.29 12.40 -0.30
N ALA A 11 -3.55 12.01 -0.14
CA ALA A 11 -4.14 11.78 1.18
C ALA A 11 -3.70 10.46 1.82
N PHE A 12 -3.23 9.50 1.01
CA PHE A 12 -2.72 8.22 1.50
C PHE A 12 -1.60 7.74 0.57
N SER A 13 -0.39 7.70 1.11
CA SER A 13 0.85 7.33 0.45
C SER A 13 1.44 6.07 1.07
N VAL A 14 2.09 5.24 0.25
CA VAL A 14 2.56 3.91 0.67
C VAL A 14 3.98 3.69 0.18
N ALA A 15 4.83 3.12 1.04
CA ALA A 15 6.18 2.69 0.69
C ALA A 15 6.38 1.17 0.92
N PRO A 16 7.15 0.47 0.07
CA PRO A 16 7.58 -0.90 0.34
C PRO A 16 8.50 -1.03 1.56
N ALA A 17 8.57 -2.21 2.17
CA ALA A 17 9.47 -2.49 3.30
C ALA A 17 10.96 -2.22 2.97
N ASP A 18 11.36 -2.54 1.75
CA ASP A 18 12.71 -2.34 1.20
C ASP A 18 12.85 -1.02 0.42
N GLY A 19 11.86 -0.12 0.54
CA GLY A 19 11.93 1.25 0.02
C GLY A 19 12.97 2.09 0.76
N SER A 20 13.37 3.20 0.15
CA SER A 20 14.32 4.15 0.74
C SER A 20 13.79 4.74 2.05
N GLU A 21 14.71 5.12 2.94
CA GLU A 21 14.36 5.76 4.22
C GLU A 21 13.54 7.03 4.02
N GLU A 22 13.85 7.83 2.99
CA GLU A 22 13.11 9.05 2.68
C GLU A 22 11.67 8.76 2.24
N ALA A 23 11.41 7.65 1.54
CA ALA A 23 10.06 7.27 1.13
C ALA A 23 9.25 6.79 2.33
N LYS A 24 9.84 5.92 3.15
CA LYS A 24 9.21 5.40 4.37
C LYS A 24 8.90 6.52 5.37
N ALA A 25 9.79 7.50 5.50
CA ALA A 25 9.61 8.63 6.41
C ALA A 25 8.42 9.53 6.05
N VAL A 26 7.98 9.55 4.79
CA VAL A 26 6.84 10.37 4.33
C VAL A 26 5.60 9.55 3.98
N SER A 27 5.66 8.22 4.06
CA SER A 27 4.53 7.35 3.75
C SER A 27 3.58 7.22 4.93
N ASP A 28 2.28 7.22 4.66
CA ASP A 28 1.24 6.96 5.66
C ASP A 28 1.19 5.49 6.07
N TYR A 29 1.65 4.60 5.18
CA TYR A 29 1.75 3.16 5.45
C TYR A 29 3.00 2.58 4.79
N VAL A 30 3.70 1.72 5.53
CA VAL A 30 4.82 0.92 5.01
C VAL A 30 4.36 -0.52 4.95
N THR A 31 4.43 -1.13 3.76
CA THR A 31 4.04 -2.54 3.62
C THR A 31 5.02 -3.47 4.31
N ALA A 32 4.56 -4.66 4.73
CA ALA A 32 5.46 -5.70 5.20
C ALA A 32 6.27 -6.34 4.06
N ALA A 33 5.65 -6.43 2.87
CA ALA A 33 6.33 -6.92 1.67
C ALA A 33 7.32 -5.90 1.10
N GLY A 34 8.39 -6.42 0.48
CA GLY A 34 9.29 -5.63 -0.37
C GLY A 34 8.79 -5.52 -1.82
N GLY A 35 9.35 -4.59 -2.59
CA GLY A 35 9.00 -4.32 -3.99
C GLY A 35 9.00 -5.60 -4.85
N GLY A 36 7.93 -5.79 -5.62
CA GLY A 36 7.73 -7.00 -6.45
C GLY A 36 7.38 -8.28 -5.67
N LYS A 37 7.31 -8.22 -4.34
CA LYS A 37 7.06 -9.40 -3.46
C LYS A 37 5.66 -9.38 -2.82
N GLY A 38 4.71 -8.65 -3.42
CA GLY A 38 3.33 -8.61 -2.95
C GLY A 38 2.84 -7.28 -2.38
N VAL A 39 3.62 -6.18 -2.48
CA VAL A 39 3.21 -4.83 -2.03
C VAL A 39 1.80 -4.46 -2.49
N VAL A 40 1.51 -4.61 -3.79
CA VAL A 40 0.20 -4.27 -4.36
C VAL A 40 -0.90 -5.20 -3.84
N ARG A 41 -0.61 -6.48 -3.61
CA ARG A 41 -1.57 -7.46 -3.09
C ARG A 41 -1.95 -7.14 -1.65
N GLU A 42 -0.96 -6.84 -0.81
CA GLU A 42 -1.13 -6.39 0.57
C GLU A 42 -1.96 -5.10 0.61
N LEU A 43 -1.58 -4.11 -0.20
CA LEU A 43 -2.28 -2.83 -0.26
C LEU A 43 -3.73 -2.96 -0.77
N ALA A 44 -3.96 -3.80 -1.80
CA ALA A 44 -5.29 -4.08 -2.29
C ALA A 44 -6.16 -4.73 -1.21
N GLU A 45 -5.60 -5.65 -0.41
CA GLU A 45 -6.30 -6.22 0.74
C GLU A 45 -6.69 -5.15 1.76
N PHE A 46 -5.70 -4.34 2.15
CA PHE A 46 -5.88 -3.28 3.14
C PHE A 46 -6.99 -2.32 2.74
N ILE A 47 -6.96 -1.82 1.50
CA ILE A 47 -7.96 -0.89 0.98
C ILE A 47 -9.34 -1.56 0.91
N LEU A 48 -9.44 -2.80 0.40
CA LEU A 48 -10.72 -3.49 0.30
C LEU A 48 -11.32 -3.78 1.68
N LYS A 49 -10.50 -4.17 2.66
CA LYS A 49 -10.93 -4.37 4.05
C LYS A 49 -11.37 -3.06 4.69
N ALA A 50 -10.60 -1.99 4.55
CA ALA A 50 -10.95 -0.66 5.05
C ALA A 50 -12.27 -0.13 4.46
N GLN A 51 -12.62 -0.55 3.24
CA GLN A 51 -13.88 -0.20 2.58
C GLN A 51 -15.03 -1.20 2.84
N GLY A 52 -14.82 -2.27 3.62
CA GLY A 52 -15.82 -3.32 3.84
C GLY A 52 -16.17 -4.13 2.58
N LYS A 53 -15.29 -4.13 1.57
CA LYS A 53 -15.49 -4.79 0.27
C LYS A 53 -14.77 -6.13 0.14
N TRP A 54 -13.92 -6.46 1.10
CA TRP A 54 -13.08 -7.66 1.06
C TRP A 54 -13.90 -8.95 1.02
N ASP A 55 -14.84 -9.13 1.95
CA ASP A 55 -15.59 -10.38 2.07
C ASP A 55 -16.42 -10.66 0.80
N LYS A 56 -17.14 -9.65 0.31
CA LYS A 56 -17.87 -9.71 -0.96
C LYS A 56 -16.98 -10.03 -2.17
N TYR A 57 -15.72 -9.59 -2.16
CA TYR A 57 -14.77 -9.92 -3.22
C TYR A 57 -14.37 -11.39 -3.16
N ILE A 58 -14.12 -11.92 -1.97
CA ILE A 58 -13.70 -13.33 -1.77
C ILE A 58 -14.84 -14.32 -2.04
N GLU A 59 -16.08 -13.98 -1.69
CA GLU A 59 -17.26 -14.81 -1.98
C GLU A 59 -17.40 -15.20 -3.47
N GLN A 60 -16.84 -14.40 -4.40
CA GLN A 60 -16.89 -14.69 -5.84
C GLN A 60 -15.98 -15.85 -6.28
N PHE A 61 -15.09 -16.30 -5.41
CA PHE A 61 -14.11 -17.35 -5.68
C PHE A 61 -14.31 -18.59 -4.79
N GLN A 62 -15.38 -18.61 -3.98
CA GLN A 62 -15.83 -19.78 -3.23
C GLN A 62 -16.87 -20.55 -4.05
#